data_AF-A0AAW8ZN30-F1
#
_entry.id   AF-A0AAW8ZN30-F1
#
_cell.length_a   1.000
_cell.length_b   1.000
_cell.length_c   1.000
_cell.angle_alpha   90.00
_cell.angle_beta   90.00
_cell.angle_gamma   90.00
#
_symmetry.space_group_name_H-M   'P 1'
#
loop_
_entity.id
_entity.type
_entity.pdbx_description
1 polymer ?
#
loop_
_entity_poly.entity_id
_entity_poly.type
_entity_poly.pdbx_seq_one_letter_code
_entity_poly.pdbx_strand_id
1 'polypeptide(L)'
;MSNRPLEAFFPTGHAGQTLALMICTDWIWAGLYDGKVTPSLDGCAVAPRLRARTTARHLCIGSDTFALAPRVLLRATRWLRQHGVHVQEPRA
;
A
#
# COMPACT_ATOMS: atom_id res chain seq x y z
N MET A 1 -0.89 -23.81 -2.64
CA MET A 1 -0.12 -23.00 -1.66
C MET A 1 0.15 -21.66 -2.30
N SER A 2 -0.21 -20.54 -1.66
CA SER A 2 0.04 -19.21 -2.24
C SER A 2 1.51 -18.84 -1.99
N ASN A 3 2.26 -18.55 -3.04
CA ASN A 3 3.67 -18.19 -2.96
C ASN A 3 3.78 -16.78 -2.37
N ARG A 4 4.09 -16.68 -1.07
CA ARG A 4 4.31 -15.41 -0.37
C ARG A 4 5.82 -15.27 -0.07
N PRO A 5 6.38 -14.06 -0.03
CA PRO A 5 5.69 -12.77 -0.14
C PRO A 5 5.21 -12.42 -1.55
N LEU A 6 4.14 -11.64 -1.64
CA LEU A 6 3.67 -11.02 -2.88
C LEU A 6 3.99 -9.53 -2.85
N GLU A 7 4.60 -9.03 -3.91
CA GLU A 7 5.07 -7.64 -3.98
C GLU A 7 4.42 -6.89 -5.12
N ALA A 8 4.15 -5.60 -4.91
CA ALA A 8 3.73 -4.68 -5.96
C ALA A 8 4.19 -3.25 -5.68
N PHE A 9 4.45 -2.52 -6.76
CA PHE A 9 4.92 -1.14 -6.73
C PHE A 9 3.93 -0.22 -7.42
N PHE A 10 3.61 0.89 -6.76
CA PHE A 10 2.61 1.87 -7.19
C PHE A 10 3.22 3.27 -7.17
N PRO A 11 3.51 3.88 -8.34
CA PRO A 11 3.89 5.28 -8.42
C PRO A 11 2.77 6.14 -7.82
N THR A 12 3.04 6.90 -6.76
CA THR A 12 1.98 7.54 -5.97
C THR A 12 1.27 8.66 -6.72
N GLY A 13 1.95 9.26 -7.71
CA GLY A 13 1.53 10.50 -8.36
C GLY A 13 1.90 11.76 -7.58
N HIS A 14 2.71 11.62 -6.52
CA HIS A 14 3.16 12.71 -5.64
C HIS A 14 4.68 12.70 -5.52
N ALA A 15 5.33 13.84 -5.80
CA ALA A 15 6.77 14.07 -5.57
C ALA A 15 7.71 12.98 -6.15
N GLY A 16 7.31 12.28 -7.21
CA GLY A 16 8.07 11.16 -7.78
C GLY A 16 8.14 9.91 -6.89
N GLN A 17 7.39 9.85 -5.80
CA GLN A 17 7.44 8.76 -4.83
C GLN A 17 6.76 7.49 -5.36
N THR A 18 7.23 6.34 -4.87
CA THR A 18 6.67 5.02 -5.17
C THR A 18 6.32 4.29 -3.89
N LEU A 19 5.07 3.83 -3.80
CA LEU A 19 4.62 2.96 -2.73
C LEU A 19 4.89 1.50 -3.09
N ALA A 20 5.72 0.83 -2.31
CA ALA A 20 5.90 -0.61 -2.32
C ALA A 20 4.96 -1.26 -1.31
N LEU A 21 4.27 -2.33 -1.73
CA LEU A 21 3.43 -3.16 -0.87
C LEU A 21 3.94 -4.59 -0.90
N MET A 22 4.03 -5.23 0.27
CA MET A 22 4.42 -6.62 0.40
C MET A 22 3.44 -7.37 1.29
N ILE A 23 2.79 -8.40 0.76
CA ILE A 23 1.84 -9.25 1.49
C ILE A 23 2.55 -10.54 1.91
N CYS A 24 2.75 -10.69 3.21
CA CYS A 24 3.27 -11.89 3.87
C CYS A 24 2.11 -12.74 4.40
N THR A 25 2.36 -13.95 4.92
CA THR A 25 1.32 -14.95 5.29
C THR A 25 0.11 -14.39 6.05
N ASP A 26 0.33 -13.52 7.00
CA ASP A 26 -0.70 -12.99 7.90
C ASP A 26 -0.53 -11.50 8.19
N TRP A 27 0.42 -10.82 7.54
CA TRP A 27 0.68 -9.40 7.71
C TRP A 27 1.04 -8.73 6.37
N ILE A 28 0.92 -7.41 6.33
CA ILE A 28 1.28 -6.58 5.19
C ILE A 28 2.29 -5.52 5.62
N TRP A 29 3.27 -5.29 4.76
CA TRP A 29 4.23 -4.20 4.84
C TRP A 29 3.95 -3.18 3.73
N ALA A 30 4.24 -1.92 4.03
CA ALA A 30 4.26 -0.84 3.06
C ALA A 30 5.51 0.01 3.25
N GLY A 31 6.14 0.42 2.15
CA GLY A 31 7.25 1.35 2.14
C GLY A 31 7.05 2.42 1.08
N LEU A 32 7.28 3.67 1.44
CA LEU A 32 7.25 4.80 0.54
C LEU A 32 8.69 5.17 0.19
N TYR A 33 9.07 4.94 -1.06
CA TYR A 33 10.38 5.30 -1.57
C TYR A 33 10.31 6.63 -2.32
N ASP A 34 11.34 7.44 -2.16
CA ASP A 34 11.51 8.62 -3.00
C ASP A 34 11.88 8.24 -4.45
N GLY A 35 11.66 9.16 -5.37
CA GLY A 35 11.95 8.96 -6.80
C GLY A 35 13.40 9.24 -7.20
N LYS A 36 14.34 9.27 -6.24
CA LYS A 36 15.72 9.66 -6.50
C LYS A 36 16.53 8.51 -7.08
N VAL A 37 17.69 8.84 -7.67
CA VAL A 37 18.64 7.86 -8.26
C VAL A 37 19.09 6.82 -7.24
N THR A 38 19.24 7.22 -5.98
CA THR A 38 19.44 6.31 -4.85
C THR A 38 18.19 6.37 -3.99
N PRO A 39 17.29 5.37 -4.08
CA PRO A 39 16.01 5.42 -3.40
C PRO A 39 16.21 5.44 -1.89
N SER A 40 15.63 6.43 -1.20
CA SER A 40 15.51 6.44 0.25
C SER A 40 14.09 6.09 0.68
N LEU A 41 13.99 5.39 1.82
CA LEU A 41 12.71 5.08 2.43
C LEU A 41 12.23 6.30 3.22
N ASP A 42 11.27 7.03 2.65
CA ASP A 42 10.65 8.22 3.26
C ASP A 42 9.68 7.86 4.39
N GLY A 43 9.14 6.63 4.36
CA GLY A 43 8.28 6.11 5.42
C GLY A 43 7.95 4.64 5.23
N CYS A 44 7.60 3.95 6.30
CA CYS A 44 7.16 2.56 6.24
C CYS A 44 6.10 2.24 7.29
N ALA A 45 5.30 1.22 7.00
CA ALA A 45 4.23 0.76 7.88
C ALA A 45 4.09 -0.75 7.83
N VAL A 46 3.58 -1.32 8.92
CA VAL A 46 3.25 -2.74 9.04
C VAL A 46 1.85 -2.87 9.64
N ALA A 47 1.05 -3.78 9.08
CA ALA A 47 -0.24 -4.13 9.65
C ALA A 47 -0.40 -5.66 9.78
N PRO A 48 -0.77 -6.17 10.96
CA PRO A 48 -1.13 -7.56 11.11
C PRO A 48 -2.52 -7.85 10.52
N ARG A 49 -2.84 -9.13 10.34
CA ARG A 49 -4.15 -9.67 9.94
C ARG A 49 -4.63 -9.28 8.54
N LEU A 50 -3.71 -8.91 7.64
CA LEU A 50 -4.03 -8.56 6.25
C LEU A 50 -5.15 -7.52 6.16
N ARG A 51 -5.03 -6.42 6.92
CA ARG A 51 -6.01 -5.33 6.92
C ARG A 51 -5.40 -4.04 6.41
N ALA A 52 -6.17 -3.35 5.58
CA ALA A 52 -5.90 -1.99 5.16
C ALA A 52 -7.19 -1.17 5.27
N ARG A 53 -7.04 0.15 5.32
CA ARG A 53 -8.15 1.09 5.18
C ARG A 53 -7.87 2.04 4.04
N THR A 54 -8.90 2.62 3.46
CA THR A 54 -8.75 3.67 2.46
C THR A 54 -9.56 4.89 2.87
N THR A 55 -9.13 6.05 2.39
CA THR A 55 -9.93 7.28 2.35
C THR A 55 -10.06 7.74 0.91
N ALA A 56 -10.64 8.92 0.64
CA ALA A 56 -10.76 9.44 -0.71
C ALA A 56 -9.42 9.55 -1.47
N ARG A 57 -8.29 9.75 -0.76
CA ARG A 57 -6.97 9.99 -1.36
C ARG A 57 -5.80 9.29 -0.65
N HIS A 58 -6.08 8.43 0.33
CA HIS A 58 -5.04 7.76 1.09
C HIS A 58 -5.30 6.27 1.20
N LEU A 59 -4.24 5.49 1.13
CA LEU A 59 -4.20 4.11 1.62
C LEU A 59 -3.62 4.13 3.03
N CYS A 60 -4.27 3.46 3.97
CA CYS A 60 -3.81 3.37 5.35
C CYS A 60 -3.41 1.93 5.68
N ILE A 61 -2.20 1.74 6.19
CA ILE A 61 -1.67 0.47 6.65
C ILE A 61 -1.29 0.66 8.12
N GLY A 62 -1.98 -0.05 9.01
CA GLY A 62 -1.82 0.18 10.45
C GLY A 62 -2.24 1.59 10.85
N SER A 63 -1.32 2.31 11.49
CA SER A 63 -1.45 3.72 11.88
C SER A 63 -1.10 4.70 10.76
N ASP A 64 -0.37 4.26 9.74
CA ASP A 64 0.24 5.13 8.75
C ASP A 64 -0.63 5.33 7.52
N THR A 65 -0.42 6.45 6.86
CA THR A 65 -1.20 6.88 5.70
C THR A 65 -0.30 7.24 4.54
N PHE A 66 -0.64 6.77 3.35
CA PHE A 66 0.09 7.00 2.11
C PHE A 66 -0.81 7.73 1.13
N ALA A 67 -0.43 8.95 0.75
CA ALA A 67 -1.14 9.73 -0.25
C ALA A 67 -0.97 9.09 -1.63
N LEU A 68 -2.09 8.86 -2.32
CA LEU A 68 -2.12 8.27 -3.65
C LEU A 68 -3.07 9.06 -4.55
N ALA A 69 -2.65 9.27 -5.80
CA ALA A 69 -3.55 9.75 -6.83
C ALA A 69 -4.75 8.78 -6.97
N PRO A 70 -5.98 9.26 -7.24
CA PRO A 70 -7.19 8.42 -7.16
C PRO A 70 -7.14 7.13 -7.99
N ARG A 71 -6.58 7.19 -9.21
CA ARG A 71 -6.42 6.01 -10.08
C ARG A 71 -5.43 4.99 -9.50
N VAL A 72 -4.38 5.48 -8.83
CA VAL A 72 -3.36 4.64 -8.19
C VAL A 72 -3.97 3.98 -6.95
N LEU A 73 -4.71 4.74 -6.14
CA LEU A 73 -5.43 4.21 -4.98
C LEU A 73 -6.41 3.09 -5.36
N LEU A 74 -7.15 3.26 -6.46
CA LEU A 74 -8.06 2.23 -6.97
C LEU A 74 -7.30 0.97 -7.38
N ARG A 75 -6.18 1.11 -8.09
CA ARG A 75 -5.33 -0.03 -8.50
C ARG A 75 -4.73 -0.76 -7.30
N ALA A 76 -4.18 -0.02 -6.34
CA ALA A 76 -3.61 -0.58 -5.12
C ALA A 76 -4.69 -1.32 -4.30
N THR A 77 -5.85 -0.70 -4.09
CA THR A 77 -7.00 -1.32 -3.40
C THR A 77 -7.46 -2.60 -4.07
N ARG A 78 -7.54 -2.61 -5.41
CA ARG A 78 -7.93 -3.80 -6.17
C ARG A 78 -6.91 -4.92 -6.01
N TRP A 79 -5.62 -4.61 -6.13
CA TRP A 79 -4.54 -5.58 -5.95
C TRP A 79 -4.57 -6.19 -4.54
N LEU A 80 -4.71 -5.36 -3.51
CA LEU A 80 -4.86 -5.81 -2.12
C LEU A 80 -6.03 -6.80 -1.95
N ARG A 81 -7.21 -6.45 -2.44
CA ARG A 81 -8.40 -7.31 -2.39
C ARG A 81 -8.20 -8.63 -3.14
N GLN A 82 -7.56 -8.58 -4.32
CA GLN A 82 -7.23 -9.77 -5.13
C GLN A 82 -6.32 -10.74 -4.40
N HIS A 83 -5.48 -10.25 -3.48
CA HIS A 83 -4.53 -11.06 -2.70
C HIS A 83 -4.98 -11.30 -1.25
N GLY A 84 -6.28 -11.15 -0.97
CA GLY A 84 -6.89 -11.54 0.30
C GLY A 84 -6.70 -10.53 1.44
N VAL A 85 -6.27 -9.31 1.14
CA VAL A 85 -6.24 -8.22 2.12
C VAL A 85 -7.63 -7.61 2.23
N HIS A 86 -8.14 -7.52 3.46
CA HIS A 86 -9.41 -6.89 3.76
C HIS A 86 -9.23 -5.36 3.78
N VAL A 87 -9.75 -4.68 2.75
CA VAL A 87 -9.68 -3.22 2.62
C VAL A 87 -11.01 -2.58 3.00
N GLN A 88 -11.02 -1.83 4.11
CA GLN A 88 -12.17 -1.04 4.55
C GLN A 88 -12.20 0.33 3.87
N GLU A 89 -13.30 0.66 3.20
CA GLU A 89 -13.55 1.99 2.64
C GLU A 89 -14.27 2.87 3.68
N PRO A 90 -14.17 4.22 3.57
CA PRO A 90 -14.97 5.11 4.40
C PRO A 90 -16.44 4.83 4.13
N ARG A 91 -17.24 4.71 5.18
CA ARG A 91 -18.70 4.70 5.05
C ARG A 91 -19.12 6.07 4.50
N ALA A 92 -19.78 6.07 3.35
CA ALA A 92 -20.42 7.24 2.77
C ALA A 92 -21.53 7.77 3.69
#